data_AF-A0A2P8WG78-F1
#
_entry.id   AF-A0A2P8WG78-F1
#
_cell.length_a   1.000
_cell.length_b   1.000
_cell.length_c   1.000
_cell.angle_alpha   90.00
_cell.angle_beta   90.00
_cell.angle_gamma   90.00
#
_symmetry.space_group_name_H-M   'P 1'
#
loop_
_entity.id
_entity.type
_entity.pdbx_description
1 polymer ?
#
loop_
_entity_poly.entity_id
_entity_poly.type
_entity_poly.pdbx_seq_one_letter_code
_entity_poly.pdbx_strand_id
1 'polypeptide(L)' 'LGPVGLAFFTWDYGVKFGNIRTLGILSYGAPLLSTLLLIVCGLAEASSTLWLACGLIVGGALLAR' A
#
# COMPACT_ATOMS: atom_id res chain seq x y z
N LEU A 1 16.57 10.41 -12.47
CA LEU A 1 15.93 9.10 -12.22
C LEU A 1 15.97 8.80 -10.71
N GLY A 2 15.27 9.62 -9.93
CA GLY A 2 15.19 9.42 -8.48
C GLY A 2 14.16 8.35 -8.11
N PRO A 3 14.01 8.00 -6.82
CA PRO A 3 13.05 7.00 -6.34
C PRO A 3 11.62 7.21 -6.84
N VAL A 4 11.23 8.48 -7.05
CA VAL A 4 9.93 8.86 -7.62
C VAL A 4 9.75 8.36 -9.07
N GLY A 5 10.78 8.41 -9.91
CA GLY A 5 10.69 8.00 -11.31
C GLY A 5 10.47 6.49 -11.49
N LEU A 6 11.05 5.67 -10.60
CA LEU A 6 10.81 4.23 -10.58
C LEU A 6 9.37 3.91 -10.17
N ALA A 7 8.82 4.60 -9.16
CA ALA A 7 7.43 4.43 -8.75
C ALA A 7 6.45 4.74 -9.88
N PHE A 8 6.67 5.84 -10.61
CA PHE A 8 5.86 6.19 -11.79
C PHE A 8 5.99 5.18 -12.92
N PHE A 9 7.19 4.64 -13.18
CA PHE A 9 7.38 3.61 -14.21
C PHE A 9 6.63 2.32 -13.87
N THR A 10 6.74 1.85 -12.63
CA THR A 10 6.00 0.66 -12.16
C THR A 10 4.49 0.88 -12.19
N TRP A 11 4.03 2.10 -11.92
CA TRP A 11 2.61 2.48 -11.99
C TRP A 11 2.10 2.49 -13.44
N ASP A 12 2.83 3.13 -14.35
CA ASP A 12 2.45 3.22 -15.77
C ASP A 12 2.40 1.82 -16.42
N TYR A 13 3.35 0.95 -16.06
CA TYR A 13 3.34 -0.46 -16.47
C TYR A 13 2.13 -1.23 -15.89
N GLY A 14 1.82 -1.04 -14.60
CA GLY A 14 0.66 -1.66 -13.94
C GLY A 14 -0.69 -1.18 -14.50
N VAL A 15 -0.79 0.08 -14.94
CA VAL A 15 -2.00 0.64 -15.56
C VAL A 15 -2.20 0.10 -16.99
N LYS A 16 -1.11 -0.08 -17.75
CA LYS A 16 -1.18 -0.53 -19.16
C LYS A 16 -1.35 -2.04 -19.32
N PHE A 17 -0.72 -2.84 -18.45
CA PHE A 17 -0.69 -4.30 -18.58
C PHE A 17 -1.39 -5.04 -17.42
N GLY A 18 -1.74 -4.34 -16.35
CA GLY A 18 -2.40 -4.90 -15.18
C GLY A 18 -3.89 -4.58 -15.09
N ASN A 19 -4.53 -5.10 -14.06
CA ASN A 19 -5.93 -4.80 -13.77
C ASN A 19 -6.04 -3.53 -12.94
N ILE A 20 -6.49 -2.43 -13.55
CA ILE A 20 -6.72 -1.12 -12.90
C ILE A 20 -7.55 -1.24 -11.62
N ARG A 21 -8.53 -2.15 -11.56
CA ARG A 21 -9.36 -2.35 -10.37
C ARG A 21 -8.52 -2.84 -9.19
N THR A 22 -7.67 -3.83 -9.43
CA THR A 22 -6.75 -4.37 -8.42
C THR A 22 -5.67 -3.35 -8.05
N LEU A 23 -5.17 -2.57 -9.03
CA LEU A 23 -4.18 -1.52 -8.81
C LEU A 23 -4.72 -0.40 -7.92
N GLY A 24 -5.98 0.02 -8.14
CA GLY A 24 -6.66 1.00 -7.30
C GLY A 24 -6.90 0.50 -5.87
N ILE A 25 -7.16 -0.80 -5.71
CA ILE A 25 -7.33 -1.41 -4.37
C ILE A 25 -5.99 -1.45 -3.62
N LEU A 26 -4.91 -1.80 -4.31
CA LEU A 26 -3.54 -1.72 -3.79
C LEU A 26 -3.14 -0.29 -3.39
N SER A 27 -3.63 0.74 -4.09
CA SER A 27 -3.38 2.15 -3.72
C SER A 27 -3.94 2.52 -2.34
N TYR A 28 -5.02 1.90 -1.88
CA TYR A 28 -5.49 2.10 -0.49
C TYR A 28 -4.50 1.57 0.55
N GLY A 29 -3.55 0.71 0.16
CA GLY A 29 -2.45 0.27 1.00
C GLY A 29 -1.36 1.32 1.22
N ALA A 30 -1.26 2.35 0.38
CA ALA A 30 -0.23 3.39 0.48
C ALA A 30 -0.21 4.15 1.83
N PRO A 31 -1.34 4.66 2.36
CA PRO A 31 -1.36 5.27 3.69
C PRO A 31 -0.98 4.27 4.79
N LEU A 32 -1.30 3.00 4.61
CA LEU A 32 -0.95 1.96 5.57
C LEU A 32 0.55 1.68 5.59
N LEU A 33 1.16 1.56 4.41
CA LEU A 33 2.58 1.33 4.22
C LEU A 33 3.40 2.51 4.79
N SER A 34 2.90 3.74 4.64
CA SER A 34 3.46 4.94 5.27
C SER A 34 3.42 4.86 6.80
N THR A 35 2.30 4.43 7.36
CA THR A 35 2.15 4.25 8.81
C THR A 35 3.07 3.13 9.35
N LEU A 36 3.19 2.03 8.61
CA LEU A 36 4.09 0.91 8.92
C LEU A 36 5.56 1.36 8.89
N LEU A 37 5.96 2.14 7.87
CA LEU A 37 7.29 2.71 7.77
C LEU A 37 7.60 3.65 8.94
N LEU A 38 6.65 4.49 9.36
CA LEU A 38 6.80 5.35 10.53
C LEU A 38 7.03 4.53 11.81
N ILE A 39 6.31 3.42 11.98
CA ILE A 39 6.46 2.53 13.14
C ILE A 39 7.81 1.80 13.11
N VAL A 40 8.23 1.29 11.96
CA VAL A 40 9.54 0.64 11.78
C VAL A 40 10.69 1.62 12.04
N CYS A 41 10.52 2.89 11.65
CA CYS A 41 11.46 3.97 11.96
C CYS A 41 11.38 4.46 13.42
N GLY A 42 10.49 3.91 14.26
CA GLY A 42 10.31 4.31 15.66
C GLY A 42 9.68 5.69 15.85
N LEU A 43 9.09 6.25 14.78
CA LEU A 43 8.46 7.58 14.76
C LEU A 43 6.96 7.52 15.13
N ALA A 44 6.38 6.33 15.26
CA ALA A 44 4.99 6.12 15.65
C ALA A 44 4.83 4.88 16.55
N GLU A 45 3.91 4.93 17.52
CA GLU A 45 3.62 3.81 18.40
C GLU A 45 2.77 2.75 17.70
N ALA A 46 3.19 1.49 17.81
CA ALA A 46 2.46 0.34 17.30
C ALA A 46 1.20 0.08 18.15
N SER A 47 0.11 0.78 17.85
CA SER A 47 -1.19 0.59 18.49
C SER A 47 -1.91 -0.65 17.96
N SER A 48 -2.73 -1.30 18.80
CA SER A 48 -3.61 -2.43 18.41
C SER A 48 -4.48 -2.11 17.19
N THR A 49 -4.81 -0.83 16.99
CA THR A 49 -5.51 -0.31 15.82
C THR A 49 -4.76 -0.56 14.51
N LEU A 50 -3.42 -0.53 14.52
CA LEU A 50 -2.59 -0.76 13.34
C LEU A 50 -2.66 -2.23 12.88
N TRP A 51 -2.66 -3.17 13.82
CA TRP A 51 -2.84 -4.59 13.53
C TRP A 51 -4.20 -4.86 12.90
N LEU A 52 -5.25 -4.22 13.43
CA LEU A 52 -6.61 -4.25 12.88
C LEU A 52 -6.65 -3.65 11.47
N ALA A 53 -5.99 -2.51 11.25
CA ALA A 53 -5.92 -1.86 9.95
C ALA A 53 -5.15 -2.70 8.92
N CYS A 54 -4.02 -3.30 9.31
CA CYS A 54 -3.28 -4.27 8.48
C CYS A 54 -4.16 -5.47 8.12
N GLY A 55 -4.86 -6.05 9.09
CA GLY A 55 -5.80 -7.13 8.86
C GLY A 55 -6.94 -6.74 7.92
N LEU A 56 -7.50 -5.54 8.05
CA LEU A 56 -8.56 -5.04 7.17
C LEU A 56 -8.09 -4.76 5.74
N ILE A 57 -6.86 -4.27 5.56
CA ILE A 57 -6.28 -4.03 4.24
C ILE A 57 -5.95 -5.36 3.55
N VAL A 58 -5.28 -6.27 4.26
CA VAL A 58 -4.97 -7.61 3.75
C VAL A 58 -6.27 -8.38 3.46
N GLY A 59 -7.25 -8.29 4.36
CA GLY A 59 -8.59 -8.85 4.17
C GLY A 59 -9.32 -8.22 2.99
N GLY A 60 -9.28 -6.90 2.84
CA GLY A 60 -9.84 -6.16 1.71
C GLY A 60 -9.18 -6.51 0.39
N ALA A 61 -7.87 -6.70 0.35
CA ALA A 61 -7.11 -7.14 -0.82
C ALA A 61 -7.42 -8.60 -1.21
N LEU A 62 -7.67 -9.48 -0.23
CA LEU A 62 -8.08 -10.87 -0.45
C LEU A 62 -9.54 -10.99 -0.91
N LEU A 63 -10.44 -10.16 -0.37
CA LEU A 63 -11.86 -10.08 -0.75
C LEU A 63 -12.08 -9.39 -2.10
N ALA A 64 -11.17 -8.50 -2.48
CA ALA A 64 -11.15 -7.81 -3.77
C ALA A 64 -10.81 -8.71 -4.98
N ARG A 65 -10.82 -10.03 -4.79
CA ARG A 65 -10.62 -11.02 -5.83
C ARG A 65 -11.80 -11.06 -6.81
#